data_AF-E0X311-F1
#
_entry.id   AF-E0X311-F1
#
_cell.length_a   1.000
_cell.length_b   1.000
_cell.length_c   1.000
_cell.angle_alpha   90.00
_cell.angle_beta   90.00
_cell.angle_gamma   90.00
#
_symmetry.space_group_name_H-M   'P 1'
#
loop_
_entity.id
_entity.type
_entity.pdbx_description
1 polymer ?
#
loop_
_entity_poly.entity_id
_entity_poly.type
_entity_poly.pdbx_seq_one_letter_code
_entity_poly.pdbx_strand_id
1 'polypeptide(L)'
;GNTLEPMKIVSTRGMTVDTQEYHPEPRVAAIVASHEHPEFIVNVKETGHILLVNYEDVENLSVTDIGAAKFLHDGGWDRSKRYFLTAANQSDKIAIVDSRDRDLEALVDVTKIPHPGRGANIDDPEYGPVWVTSALGNANITFLGTDPEGNPDHAWKVVRTLEGMGGGSLFVKSHPNSTNLWVDAPLNPDEGASQSIAVFDINNLDAG
;
A
#
# COMPACT_ATOMS: atom_id res chain seq x y z
N GLY A 1 -6.66 -8.82 23.34
CA GLY A 1 -7.29 -7.57 22.86
C GLY A 1 -8.55 -7.15 23.61
N ASN A 2 -9.42 -8.08 24.07
CA ASN A 2 -10.76 -7.74 24.55
C ASN A 2 -10.84 -6.76 25.74
N THR A 3 -9.79 -6.67 26.57
CA THR A 3 -9.75 -5.76 27.72
C THR A 3 -9.29 -4.34 27.36
N LEU A 4 -8.63 -4.17 26.21
CA LEU A 4 -7.97 -2.93 25.79
C LEU A 4 -6.98 -2.36 26.83
N GLU A 5 -6.47 -3.22 27.73
CA GLU A 5 -5.48 -2.82 28.73
C GLU A 5 -4.18 -2.37 28.02
N PRO A 6 -3.65 -1.17 28.34
CA PRO A 6 -2.44 -0.69 27.70
C PRO A 6 -1.22 -1.48 28.18
N MET A 7 -0.59 -2.23 27.27
CA MET A 7 0.58 -3.06 27.60
C MET A 7 1.91 -2.34 27.30
N LYS A 8 1.99 -1.59 26.19
CA LYS A 8 3.22 -0.92 25.76
C LYS A 8 2.90 0.38 25.03
N ILE A 9 3.73 1.40 25.25
CA ILE A 9 3.70 2.68 24.54
C ILE A 9 5.10 2.94 23.99
N VAL A 10 5.20 3.21 22.68
CA VAL A 10 6.48 3.46 22.00
C VAL A 10 6.37 4.80 21.25
N SER A 11 7.39 5.64 21.42
CA SER A 11 7.52 6.89 20.66
C SER A 11 7.98 6.60 19.23
N THR A 12 7.43 7.30 18.25
CA THR A 12 7.88 7.26 16.86
C THR A 12 8.90 8.34 16.50
N ARG A 13 9.16 9.32 17.39
CA ARG A 13 10.19 10.36 17.18
C ARG A 13 11.53 9.73 16.79
N GLY A 14 12.15 10.23 15.73
CA GLY A 14 13.35 9.60 15.17
C GLY A 14 13.95 10.40 14.04
N MET A 15 14.84 9.77 13.29
CA MET A 15 15.56 10.38 12.18
C MET A 15 14.81 10.11 10.87
N THR A 16 14.86 11.02 9.91
CA THR A 16 14.33 10.76 8.57
C THR A 16 15.24 9.82 7.78
N VAL A 17 14.65 8.94 6.98
CA VAL A 17 15.37 7.90 6.22
C VAL A 17 16.38 8.48 5.23
N ASP A 18 16.12 9.67 4.70
CA ASP A 18 16.91 10.35 3.67
C ASP A 18 18.13 11.07 4.24
N THR A 19 17.91 12.15 4.98
CA THR A 19 18.94 13.08 5.45
C THR A 19 19.46 12.73 6.84
N GLN A 20 18.84 11.75 7.52
CA GLN A 20 19.11 11.46 8.92
C GLN A 20 18.97 12.71 9.79
N GLU A 21 17.93 13.51 9.53
CA GLU A 21 17.57 14.67 10.34
C GLU A 21 16.50 14.29 11.37
N TYR A 22 16.62 14.84 12.59
CA TYR A 22 15.66 14.55 13.64
C TYR A 22 14.29 15.17 13.32
N HIS A 23 13.25 14.33 13.34
CA HIS A 23 11.87 14.76 13.16
C HIS A 23 11.09 14.64 14.49
N PRO A 24 10.54 15.73 15.05
CA PRO A 24 9.88 15.71 16.36
C PRO A 24 8.41 15.24 16.33
N GLU A 25 7.79 15.18 15.15
CA GLU A 25 6.37 14.81 14.97
C GLU A 25 6.13 13.77 13.85
N PRO A 26 6.77 12.59 13.88
CA PRO A 26 6.49 11.54 12.93
C PRO A 26 5.24 10.75 13.32
N ARG A 27 4.19 10.90 12.52
CA ARG A 27 2.86 10.33 12.73
C ARG A 27 2.83 8.88 12.29
N VAL A 28 2.09 8.05 13.04
CA VAL A 28 1.70 6.72 12.59
C VAL A 28 0.58 6.87 11.57
N ALA A 29 0.74 6.30 10.36
CA ALA A 29 -0.24 6.44 9.28
C ALA A 29 -1.15 5.21 9.13
N ALA A 30 -0.56 4.04 8.93
CA ALA A 30 -1.27 2.77 8.82
C ALA A 30 -0.61 1.72 9.71
N ILE A 31 -1.43 0.80 10.23
CA ILE A 31 -1.01 -0.37 10.98
C ILE A 31 -1.71 -1.58 10.38
N VAL A 32 -0.93 -2.59 10.00
CA VAL A 32 -1.46 -3.90 9.59
C VAL A 32 -0.84 -4.99 10.46
N ALA A 33 -1.48 -6.17 10.51
CA ALA A 33 -0.93 -7.33 11.21
C ALA A 33 -0.32 -8.29 10.20
N SER A 34 0.90 -8.76 10.47
CA SER A 34 1.57 -9.77 9.68
C SER A 34 0.80 -11.09 9.73
N HIS A 35 0.88 -11.84 8.62
CA HIS A 35 0.40 -13.21 8.52
C HIS A 35 1.55 -14.24 8.59
N GLU A 36 2.80 -13.76 8.54
CA GLU A 36 4.02 -14.58 8.53
C GLU A 36 4.65 -14.68 9.91
N HIS A 37 4.51 -13.63 10.73
CA HIS A 37 5.07 -13.55 12.09
C HIS A 37 4.06 -12.91 13.05
N PRO A 38 4.22 -13.10 14.37
CA PRO A 38 3.48 -12.38 15.40
C PRO A 38 3.93 -10.91 15.51
N GLU A 39 3.70 -10.16 14.43
CA GLU A 39 4.19 -8.78 14.25
C GLU A 39 3.07 -7.84 13.79
N PHE A 40 3.10 -6.60 14.30
CA PHE A 40 2.44 -5.48 13.65
C PHE A 40 3.40 -4.79 12.69
N ILE A 41 2.92 -4.37 11.51
CA ILE A 41 3.65 -3.53 10.58
C ILE A 41 3.09 -2.12 10.66
N VAL A 42 3.96 -1.15 10.99
CA VAL A 42 3.57 0.21 11.34
C VAL A 42 4.28 1.20 10.41
N ASN A 43 3.51 1.97 9.65
CA ASN A 43 4.04 3.06 8.83
C ASN A 43 4.26 4.31 9.67
N VAL A 44 5.49 4.84 9.64
CA VAL A 44 5.86 6.10 10.28
C VAL A 44 6.10 7.16 9.19
N LYS A 45 5.12 8.06 9.04
CA LYS A 45 4.93 8.91 7.86
C LYS A 45 6.13 9.81 7.56
N GLU A 46 6.46 10.75 8.43
CA GLU A 46 7.39 11.83 8.11
C GLU A 46 8.84 11.35 8.04
N THR A 47 9.20 10.35 8.85
CA THR A 47 10.55 9.77 8.83
C THR A 47 10.71 8.79 7.68
N GLY A 48 9.63 8.15 7.22
CA GLY A 48 9.67 7.20 6.09
C GLY A 48 10.17 5.82 6.50
N HIS A 49 9.86 5.41 7.73
CA HIS A 49 10.23 4.11 8.29
C HIS A 49 9.01 3.21 8.40
N ILE A 50 9.20 1.91 8.15
CA ILE A 50 8.21 0.85 8.36
C ILE A 50 8.74 -0.03 9.49
N LEU A 51 7.99 -0.12 10.59
CA LEU A 51 8.39 -0.87 11.77
C LEU A 51 7.66 -2.21 11.81
N LEU A 52 8.39 -3.32 11.89
CA LEU A 52 7.84 -4.65 12.18
C LEU A 52 8.04 -4.92 13.67
N VAL A 53 6.96 -4.79 14.43
CA VAL A 53 6.94 -4.84 15.89
C VAL A 53 6.46 -6.21 16.35
N ASN A 54 7.39 -7.06 16.82
CA ASN A 54 7.05 -8.39 17.35
C ASN A 54 6.41 -8.25 18.73
N TYR A 55 5.25 -8.89 18.91
CA TYR A 55 4.46 -8.79 20.13
C TYR A 55 4.49 -10.06 21.00
N GLU A 56 5.37 -11.03 20.73
CA GLU A 56 5.53 -12.23 21.56
C GLU A 56 6.07 -11.90 22.96
N ASP A 57 6.97 -10.92 23.04
CA ASP A 57 7.51 -10.40 24.28
C ASP A 57 7.45 -8.86 24.27
N VAL A 58 6.39 -8.32 24.86
CA VAL A 58 6.19 -6.86 24.95
C VAL A 58 7.11 -6.18 25.98
N GLU A 59 7.73 -6.95 26.88
CA GLU A 59 8.69 -6.42 27.85
C GLU A 59 10.05 -6.21 27.17
N ASN A 60 10.51 -7.21 26.42
CA ASN A 60 11.75 -7.19 25.63
C ASN A 60 11.47 -7.02 24.12
N LEU A 61 10.81 -5.92 23.79
CA LEU A 61 10.25 -5.68 22.45
C LEU A 61 11.32 -5.74 21.35
N SER A 62 11.13 -6.67 20.41
CA SER A 62 11.92 -6.74 19.17
C SER A 62 11.22 -5.92 18.08
N VAL A 63 11.97 -5.02 17.43
CA VAL A 63 11.47 -4.20 16.33
C VAL A 63 12.49 -4.23 15.20
N THR A 64 12.03 -4.63 14.01
CA THR A 64 12.80 -4.42 12.77
C THR A 64 12.40 -3.07 12.22
N ASP A 65 13.39 -2.20 12.00
CA ASP A 65 13.20 -0.85 11.45
C ASP A 65 13.67 -0.81 10.00
N ILE A 66 12.72 -0.69 9.08
CA ILE A 66 12.96 -0.69 7.63
C ILE A 66 12.84 0.75 7.11
N GLY A 67 13.95 1.28 6.61
CA GLY A 67 13.93 2.53 5.86
C GLY A 67 13.27 2.35 4.49
N ALA A 68 12.25 3.13 4.18
CA ALA A 68 11.52 3.06 2.91
C ALA A 68 11.56 4.40 2.17
N ALA A 69 10.49 5.20 2.25
CA ALA A 69 10.40 6.52 1.64
C ALA A 69 9.56 7.43 2.52
N LYS A 70 9.80 8.74 2.48
CA LYS A 70 9.03 9.70 3.29
C LYS A 70 7.57 9.77 2.85
N PHE A 71 6.74 10.20 3.78
CA PHE A 71 5.31 10.38 3.60
C PHE A 71 4.52 9.09 3.38
N LEU A 72 4.98 7.97 3.96
CA LEU A 72 4.20 6.74 4.07
C LEU A 72 2.77 7.04 4.54
N HIS A 73 1.82 6.32 4.00
CA HIS A 73 0.41 6.51 4.27
C HIS A 73 -0.27 5.15 4.45
N ASP A 74 -1.15 4.79 3.54
CA ASP A 74 -1.95 3.59 3.51
C ASP A 74 -1.35 2.52 2.60
N GLY A 75 -1.86 1.30 2.72
CA GLY A 75 -1.33 0.13 2.05
C GLY A 75 -2.10 -1.13 2.42
N GLY A 76 -1.79 -2.21 1.75
CA GLY A 76 -2.40 -3.50 2.01
C GLY A 76 -1.53 -4.66 1.56
N TRP A 77 -2.00 -5.84 1.94
CA TRP A 77 -1.37 -7.09 1.59
C TRP A 77 -1.61 -7.43 0.13
N ASP A 78 -0.60 -8.03 -0.51
CA ASP A 78 -0.79 -8.82 -1.71
C ASP A 78 -1.75 -10.00 -1.45
N ARG A 79 -2.15 -10.72 -2.50
CA ARG A 79 -3.11 -11.84 -2.36
C ARG A 79 -2.60 -12.99 -1.48
N SER A 80 -1.28 -13.21 -1.43
CA SER A 80 -0.66 -14.27 -0.62
C SER A 80 -0.56 -13.88 0.86
N LYS A 81 -0.70 -12.58 1.17
CA LYS A 81 -0.52 -11.99 2.50
C LYS A 81 0.89 -12.08 3.03
N ARG A 82 1.87 -12.16 2.13
CA ARG A 82 3.30 -12.12 2.47
C ARG A 82 3.88 -10.73 2.31
N TYR A 83 3.48 -10.01 1.25
CA TYR A 83 4.08 -8.73 0.89
C TYR A 83 3.14 -7.59 1.24
N PHE A 84 3.63 -6.62 2.01
CA PHE A 84 2.90 -5.40 2.34
C PHE A 84 3.28 -4.31 1.35
N LEU A 85 2.31 -3.87 0.53
CA LEU A 85 2.47 -2.78 -0.42
C LEU A 85 1.86 -1.51 0.16
N THR A 86 2.64 -0.43 0.25
CA THR A 86 2.18 0.82 0.84
C THR A 86 2.64 2.05 0.07
N ALA A 87 1.76 3.06 0.01
CA ALA A 87 2.01 4.32 -0.67
C ALA A 87 2.85 5.27 0.20
N ALA A 88 3.97 5.74 -0.36
CA ALA A 88 4.68 6.93 0.06
C ALA A 88 4.18 8.10 -0.80
N ASN A 89 3.00 8.62 -0.47
CA ASN A 89 2.16 9.33 -1.42
C ASN A 89 2.77 10.65 -1.94
N GLN A 90 3.35 11.48 -1.07
CA GLN A 90 4.05 12.72 -1.47
C GLN A 90 5.47 12.47 -2.02
N SER A 91 5.87 11.20 -2.14
CA SER A 91 7.11 10.78 -2.80
C SER A 91 6.85 9.98 -4.07
N ASP A 92 5.59 9.87 -4.51
CA ASP A 92 5.19 9.20 -5.75
C ASP A 92 5.73 7.76 -5.86
N LYS A 93 5.76 7.03 -4.73
CA LYS A 93 6.32 5.67 -4.64
C LYS A 93 5.38 4.68 -3.96
N ILE A 94 5.51 3.40 -4.33
CA ILE A 94 5.00 2.26 -3.57
C ILE A 94 6.18 1.51 -2.97
N ALA A 95 6.20 1.39 -1.64
CA ALA A 95 7.14 0.54 -0.91
C ALA A 95 6.55 -0.86 -0.75
N ILE A 96 7.38 -1.88 -0.94
CA ILE A 96 7.00 -3.29 -0.87
C ILE A 96 7.90 -3.94 0.17
N VAL A 97 7.28 -4.47 1.23
CA VAL A 97 7.98 -5.13 2.34
C VAL A 97 7.65 -6.60 2.32
N ASP A 98 8.67 -7.46 2.30
CA ASP A 98 8.48 -8.89 2.56
C ASP A 98 8.34 -9.09 4.06
N SER A 99 7.13 -9.43 4.52
CA SER A 99 6.90 -9.65 5.93
C SER A 99 7.51 -10.95 6.45
N ARG A 100 7.83 -11.92 5.58
CA ARG A 100 8.48 -13.16 5.98
C ARG A 100 9.96 -12.93 6.26
N ASP A 101 10.64 -12.27 5.33
CA ASP A 101 12.08 -12.05 5.39
C ASP A 101 12.47 -10.76 6.12
N ARG A 102 11.47 -9.91 6.41
CA ARG A 102 11.56 -8.66 7.20
C ARG A 102 12.44 -7.59 6.55
N ASP A 103 12.36 -7.46 5.23
CA ASP A 103 13.15 -6.51 4.47
C ASP A 103 12.30 -5.74 3.44
N LEU A 104 12.93 -4.70 2.88
CA LEU A 104 12.36 -3.91 1.80
C LEU A 104 12.68 -4.61 0.47
N GLU A 105 11.67 -5.17 -0.15
CA GLU A 105 11.79 -5.90 -1.41
C GLU A 105 11.92 -4.93 -2.60
N ALA A 106 11.12 -3.86 -2.61
CA ALA A 106 11.16 -2.88 -3.69
C ALA A 106 10.64 -1.48 -3.29
N LEU A 107 11.12 -0.47 -4.01
CA LEU A 107 10.55 0.88 -4.06
C LEU A 107 10.22 1.21 -5.51
N VAL A 108 8.93 1.20 -5.84
CA VAL A 108 8.44 1.35 -7.21
C VAL A 108 7.94 2.77 -7.43
N ASP A 109 8.44 3.44 -8.47
CA ASP A 109 7.95 4.76 -8.89
C ASP A 109 6.57 4.64 -9.54
N VAL A 110 5.66 5.55 -9.18
CA VAL A 110 4.34 5.70 -9.79
C VAL A 110 4.11 7.16 -10.19
N THR A 111 3.07 7.45 -10.97
CA THR A 111 2.97 8.75 -11.64
C THR A 111 2.80 9.94 -10.68
N LYS A 112 1.81 9.90 -9.77
CA LYS A 112 1.56 11.00 -8.81
C LYS A 112 0.57 10.64 -7.72
N ILE A 113 0.93 10.87 -6.45
CA ILE A 113 0.09 10.74 -5.24
C ILE A 113 -0.82 9.51 -5.29
N PRO A 114 -0.24 8.28 -5.26
CA PRO A 114 -1.04 7.07 -5.12
C PRO A 114 -1.85 7.10 -3.81
N HIS A 115 -3.09 6.62 -3.87
CA HIS A 115 -3.97 6.53 -2.70
C HIS A 115 -4.79 5.22 -2.75
N PRO A 116 -4.22 4.10 -2.30
CA PRO A 116 -4.83 2.77 -2.48
C PRO A 116 -5.96 2.45 -1.51
N GLY A 117 -6.02 3.07 -0.33
CA GLY A 117 -6.57 2.41 0.84
C GLY A 117 -5.76 1.14 1.17
N ARG A 118 -6.41 -0.03 1.10
CA ARG A 118 -5.71 -1.34 1.12
C ARG A 118 -5.34 -1.85 -0.27
N GLY A 119 -5.75 -1.13 -1.31
CA GLY A 119 -5.67 -1.57 -2.70
C GLY A 119 -6.65 -2.70 -3.02
N ALA A 120 -6.53 -3.21 -4.24
CA ALA A 120 -7.28 -4.36 -4.73
C ALA A 120 -6.33 -5.39 -5.33
N ASN A 121 -6.43 -6.63 -4.87
CA ASN A 121 -5.76 -7.76 -5.49
C ASN A 121 -6.68 -8.37 -6.55
N ILE A 122 -6.16 -8.56 -7.76
CA ILE A 122 -6.87 -9.23 -8.86
C ILE A 122 -5.90 -10.16 -9.60
N ASP A 123 -6.47 -11.06 -10.40
CA ASP A 123 -5.72 -11.83 -11.41
C ASP A 123 -5.88 -11.14 -12.76
N ASP A 124 -4.83 -10.44 -13.20
CA ASP A 124 -4.77 -9.83 -14.53
C ASP A 124 -4.61 -10.94 -15.58
N PRO A 125 -5.42 -10.96 -16.67
CA PRO A 125 -5.38 -12.01 -17.68
C PRO A 125 -4.02 -12.15 -18.40
N GLU A 126 -3.22 -11.09 -18.43
CA GLU A 126 -1.93 -11.05 -19.12
C GLU A 126 -0.75 -11.17 -18.13
N TYR A 127 -0.84 -10.48 -17.00
CA TYR A 127 0.28 -10.35 -16.05
C TYR A 127 0.18 -11.20 -14.79
N GLY A 128 -0.91 -11.97 -14.63
CA GLY A 128 -1.13 -12.80 -13.45
C GLY A 128 -1.50 -11.98 -12.20
N PRO A 129 -1.08 -12.41 -10.99
CA PRO A 129 -1.42 -11.71 -9.76
C PRO A 129 -0.87 -10.29 -9.70
N VAL A 130 -1.77 -9.33 -9.51
CA VAL A 130 -1.44 -7.91 -9.37
C VAL A 130 -2.16 -7.27 -8.19
N TRP A 131 -1.53 -6.22 -7.65
CA TRP A 131 -2.13 -5.31 -6.68
C TRP A 131 -2.33 -3.94 -7.32
N VAL A 132 -3.50 -3.36 -7.10
CA VAL A 132 -3.97 -2.16 -7.79
C VAL A 132 -4.13 -1.00 -6.81
N THR A 133 -3.72 0.19 -7.25
CA THR A 133 -3.97 1.48 -6.59
C THR A 133 -4.54 2.49 -7.57
N SER A 134 -5.43 3.37 -7.12
CA SER A 134 -5.76 4.62 -7.82
C SER A 134 -4.89 5.76 -7.31
N ALA A 135 -5.10 6.95 -7.85
CA ALA A 135 -4.36 8.15 -7.52
C ALA A 135 -5.28 9.31 -7.12
N LEU A 136 -4.82 10.10 -6.16
CA LEU A 136 -5.48 11.35 -5.79
C LEU A 136 -5.17 12.45 -6.83
N GLY A 137 -3.94 12.48 -7.35
CA GLY A 137 -3.41 13.59 -8.14
C GLY A 137 -3.66 13.51 -9.66
N ASN A 138 -4.21 12.42 -10.18
CA ASN A 138 -4.48 12.18 -11.59
C ASN A 138 -5.51 11.03 -11.76
N ALA A 139 -5.86 10.70 -13.01
CA ALA A 139 -6.83 9.66 -13.32
C ALA A 139 -6.26 8.23 -13.27
N ASN A 140 -4.97 8.03 -12.98
CA ASN A 140 -4.31 6.75 -13.20
C ASN A 140 -4.78 5.70 -12.18
N ILE A 141 -5.00 4.50 -12.69
CA ILE A 141 -5.18 3.26 -11.94
C ILE A 141 -3.97 2.38 -12.27
N THR A 142 -3.08 2.18 -11.31
CA THR A 142 -1.78 1.53 -11.49
C THR A 142 -1.83 0.10 -10.99
N PHE A 143 -1.36 -0.84 -11.79
CA PHE A 143 -1.34 -2.28 -11.51
C PHE A 143 0.12 -2.69 -11.32
N LEU A 144 0.44 -3.27 -10.16
CA LEU A 144 1.77 -3.76 -9.83
C LEU A 144 1.76 -5.30 -9.77
N GLY A 145 2.70 -5.95 -10.45
CA GLY A 145 2.89 -7.40 -10.34
C GLY A 145 3.35 -7.81 -8.94
N THR A 146 2.78 -8.87 -8.37
CA THR A 146 3.05 -9.29 -6.97
C THR A 146 3.44 -10.76 -6.83
N ASP A 147 3.87 -11.42 -7.90
CA ASP A 147 4.19 -12.84 -7.89
C ASP A 147 5.65 -13.09 -8.34
N PRO A 148 6.63 -12.93 -7.45
CA PRO A 148 8.04 -13.15 -7.78
C PRO A 148 8.40 -14.62 -8.07
N GLU A 149 7.57 -15.59 -7.68
CA GLU A 149 7.84 -17.01 -7.92
C GLU A 149 7.26 -17.47 -9.27
N GLY A 150 6.00 -17.15 -9.54
CA GLY A 150 5.30 -17.57 -10.76
C GLY A 150 5.46 -16.61 -11.94
N ASN A 151 5.64 -15.31 -11.68
CA ASN A 151 5.74 -14.24 -12.69
C ASN A 151 6.94 -13.29 -12.42
N PRO A 152 8.17 -13.81 -12.30
CA PRO A 152 9.34 -13.03 -11.86
C PRO A 152 9.68 -11.84 -12.75
N ASP A 153 9.41 -11.93 -14.06
CA ASP A 153 9.68 -10.84 -15.00
C ASP A 153 8.79 -9.61 -14.75
N HIS A 154 7.66 -9.78 -14.06
CA HIS A 154 6.66 -8.76 -13.79
C HIS A 154 6.57 -8.34 -12.32
N ALA A 155 7.13 -9.13 -11.41
CA ALA A 155 7.11 -8.85 -9.99
C ALA A 155 7.74 -7.47 -9.70
N TRP A 156 7.04 -6.70 -8.88
CA TRP A 156 7.46 -5.38 -8.38
C TRP A 156 7.65 -4.33 -9.48
N LYS A 157 6.95 -4.50 -10.61
CA LYS A 157 6.91 -3.53 -11.70
C LYS A 157 5.48 -3.07 -11.92
N VAL A 158 5.33 -1.82 -12.38
CA VAL A 158 4.07 -1.37 -12.97
C VAL A 158 3.90 -2.09 -14.30
N VAL A 159 2.87 -2.92 -14.39
CA VAL A 159 2.59 -3.75 -15.58
C VAL A 159 1.45 -3.19 -16.43
N ARG A 160 0.53 -2.44 -15.82
CA ARG A 160 -0.60 -1.81 -16.51
C ARG A 160 -0.94 -0.49 -15.82
N THR A 161 -1.35 0.49 -16.63
CA THR A 161 -1.96 1.74 -16.15
C THR A 161 -3.23 1.98 -16.95
N LEU A 162 -4.36 2.11 -16.28
CA LEU A 162 -5.64 2.51 -16.86
C LEU A 162 -6.00 3.94 -16.44
N GLU A 163 -6.95 4.56 -17.12
CA GLU A 163 -7.53 5.84 -16.72
C GLU A 163 -8.92 5.63 -16.11
N GLY A 164 -9.12 6.16 -14.89
CA GLY A 164 -10.42 6.25 -14.24
C GLY A 164 -11.18 7.52 -14.63
N MET A 165 -12.18 7.89 -13.83
CA MET A 165 -13.04 9.07 -14.10
C MET A 165 -12.32 10.43 -13.96
N GLY A 166 -11.07 10.44 -13.51
CA GLY A 166 -10.30 11.65 -13.23
C GLY A 166 -9.53 11.56 -11.91
N GLY A 167 -8.91 12.67 -11.51
CA GLY A 167 -8.28 12.80 -10.20
C GLY A 167 -9.29 12.78 -9.05
N GLY A 168 -8.77 12.71 -7.82
CA GLY A 168 -9.59 12.70 -6.61
C GLY A 168 -10.10 11.32 -6.19
N SER A 169 -9.53 10.24 -6.74
CA SER A 169 -9.81 8.88 -6.27
C SER A 169 -9.19 8.64 -4.89
N LEU A 170 -9.92 7.92 -4.04
CA LEU A 170 -9.48 7.53 -2.70
C LEU A 170 -9.40 6.02 -2.54
N PHE A 171 -10.23 5.26 -3.25
CA PHE A 171 -10.30 3.81 -3.09
C PHE A 171 -10.48 3.09 -4.41
N VAL A 172 -9.78 1.95 -4.50
CA VAL A 172 -10.06 0.88 -5.46
C VAL A 172 -10.53 -0.37 -4.72
N LYS A 173 -11.38 -1.17 -5.36
CA LYS A 173 -11.88 -2.40 -4.75
C LYS A 173 -12.17 -3.50 -5.76
N SER A 174 -11.83 -4.72 -5.36
CA SER A 174 -12.33 -5.96 -5.97
C SER A 174 -12.52 -7.05 -4.89
N HIS A 175 -12.89 -8.26 -5.30
CA HIS A 175 -13.07 -9.44 -4.48
C HIS A 175 -12.76 -10.71 -5.30
N PRO A 176 -12.19 -11.79 -4.71
CA PRO A 176 -11.88 -13.02 -5.45
C PRO A 176 -13.05 -13.69 -6.20
N ASN A 177 -14.29 -13.39 -5.79
CA ASN A 177 -15.52 -13.90 -6.42
C ASN A 177 -16.20 -12.86 -7.33
N SER A 178 -15.51 -11.77 -7.67
CA SER A 178 -16.00 -10.68 -8.51
C SER A 178 -15.11 -10.54 -9.72
N THR A 179 -15.71 -10.34 -10.89
CA THR A 179 -15.00 -9.97 -12.13
C THR A 179 -14.89 -8.46 -12.29
N ASN A 180 -15.34 -7.67 -11.31
CA ASN A 180 -15.32 -6.22 -11.35
C ASN A 180 -14.16 -5.63 -10.55
N LEU A 181 -13.54 -4.60 -11.10
CA LEU A 181 -12.69 -3.64 -10.38
C LEU A 181 -13.43 -2.29 -10.28
N TRP A 182 -13.65 -1.83 -9.05
CA TRP A 182 -14.38 -0.60 -8.75
C TRP A 182 -13.41 0.51 -8.37
N VAL A 183 -13.58 1.71 -8.93
CA VAL A 183 -12.73 2.88 -8.66
C VAL A 183 -13.59 4.11 -8.47
N ASP A 184 -13.43 4.79 -7.32
CA ASP A 184 -14.16 6.01 -6.99
C ASP A 184 -13.42 7.28 -7.43
N ALA A 185 -14.08 8.44 -7.36
CA ALA A 185 -13.45 9.75 -7.52
C ALA A 185 -14.06 10.84 -6.62
N PRO A 186 -14.26 10.60 -5.30
CA PRO A 186 -15.06 11.46 -4.43
C PRO A 186 -14.52 12.87 -4.26
N LEU A 187 -13.22 13.10 -4.49
CA LEU A 187 -12.59 14.42 -4.40
C LEU A 187 -12.43 15.10 -5.77
N ASN A 188 -13.02 14.53 -6.83
CA ASN A 188 -13.04 15.16 -8.13
C ASN A 188 -13.92 16.43 -8.07
N PRO A 189 -13.49 17.56 -8.67
CA PRO A 189 -14.28 18.78 -8.67
C PRO A 189 -15.54 18.70 -9.55
N ASP A 190 -15.60 17.74 -10.48
CA ASP A 190 -16.79 17.50 -11.29
C ASP A 190 -17.83 16.69 -10.51
N GLU A 191 -19.07 17.17 -10.50
CA GLU A 191 -20.18 16.53 -9.77
C GLU A 191 -20.51 15.15 -10.33
N GLY A 192 -20.45 14.99 -11.66
CA GLY A 192 -20.70 13.72 -12.33
C GLY A 192 -19.68 12.66 -11.90
N ALA A 193 -18.38 13.01 -11.87
CA ALA A 193 -17.33 12.11 -11.42
C ALA A 193 -17.40 11.81 -9.90
N SER A 194 -17.58 12.84 -9.06
CA SER A 194 -17.57 12.68 -7.60
C SER A 194 -18.78 11.93 -7.04
N GLN A 195 -19.89 11.89 -7.77
CA GLN A 195 -21.10 11.13 -7.41
C GLN A 195 -21.25 9.79 -8.17
N SER A 196 -20.22 9.37 -8.91
CA SER A 196 -20.21 8.12 -9.69
C SER A 196 -19.10 7.18 -9.23
N ILE A 197 -19.12 5.95 -9.76
CA ILE A 197 -18.08 4.93 -9.58
C ILE A 197 -17.78 4.30 -10.95
N ALA A 198 -16.50 4.23 -11.33
CA ALA A 198 -16.06 3.48 -12.50
C ALA A 198 -15.96 1.99 -12.16
N VAL A 199 -16.38 1.14 -13.10
CA VAL A 199 -16.38 -0.32 -12.94
C VAL A 199 -15.79 -0.95 -14.19
N PHE A 200 -14.64 -1.61 -14.02
CA PHE A 200 -13.94 -2.31 -15.10
C PHE A 200 -14.21 -3.81 -15.02
N ASP A 201 -14.36 -4.47 -16.16
CA ASP A 201 -14.34 -5.94 -16.25
C ASP A 201 -12.89 -6.42 -16.27
N ILE A 202 -12.50 -7.16 -15.22
CA ILE A 202 -11.15 -7.71 -15.05
C ILE A 202 -10.77 -8.65 -16.20
N ASN A 203 -11.75 -9.31 -16.83
CA ASN A 203 -11.47 -10.20 -17.95
C ASN A 203 -11.25 -9.46 -19.27
N ASN A 204 -11.51 -8.15 -19.31
CA ASN A 204 -11.42 -7.33 -20.51
C ASN A 204 -11.13 -5.86 -20.16
N LEU A 205 -10.00 -5.64 -19.49
CA LEU A 205 -9.60 -4.33 -18.98
C LEU A 205 -9.41 -3.27 -20.08
N ASP A 206 -9.18 -3.68 -21.33
CA ASP A 206 -8.96 -2.78 -22.48
C ASP A 206 -10.28 -2.32 -23.15
N ALA A 207 -11.43 -2.86 -22.74
CA ALA A 207 -12.73 -2.49 -23.31
C ALA A 207 -13.39 -1.27 -22.64
N GLY A 208 -12.77 -0.75 -21.56
CA GLY A 208 -13.26 0.37 -20.76
C GLY A 208 -12.63 1.70 -21.11
#